data_AF-A0A0A8EFX6-F1
#
_entry.id   AF-A0A0A8EFX6-F1
#
_cell.length_a   1.000
_cell.length_b   1.000
_cell.length_c   1.000
_cell.angle_alpha   90.00
_cell.angle_beta   90.00
_cell.angle_gamma   90.00
#
_symmetry.space_group_name_H-M   'P 1'
#
loop_
_entity.id
_entity.type
_entity.pdbx_description
1 polymer ?
#
loop_
_entity_poly.entity_id
_entity_poly.type
_entity_poly.pdbx_seq_one_letter_code
_entity_poly.pdbx_strand_id
1 'polypeptide(L)'
;MREQAVCDTCGTTTRRSSGYHLPTKHVVVSEAYWRSFFRTAVGMVRDLDWDEHAQAGVFGRLINQSASSATPWLVCEECSEWFVFDRAAAREHARRGSVPEGSGAVDPAGFAPFAAAAWEHVVGRWPANVQQPTVGDTCDLCAKKIYQGELAGRIGAGTAEAYLASGVLETPPLSPPRPDQQGWLACWVCLSRLQTRAERARGGR
;
A
#
# COMPACT_ATOMS: atom_id res chain seq x y z
N MET A 1 -24.80 13.10 -10.29
CA MET A 1 -23.39 12.61 -10.23
C MET A 1 -23.17 11.60 -11.34
N ARG A 2 -21.99 11.58 -11.96
CA ARG A 2 -21.66 10.62 -13.03
C ARG A 2 -21.40 9.24 -12.40
N GLU A 3 -21.99 8.20 -12.99
CA GLU A 3 -21.84 6.82 -12.50
C GLU A 3 -20.51 6.19 -12.95
N GLN A 4 -20.01 6.61 -14.11
CA GLN A 4 -18.64 6.32 -14.55
C GLN A 4 -17.67 7.33 -13.94
N ALA A 5 -16.62 6.80 -13.32
CA ALA A 5 -15.55 7.55 -12.70
C ALA A 5 -14.22 6.82 -12.92
N VAL A 6 -13.13 7.38 -12.40
CA VAL A 6 -11.78 6.81 -12.53
C VAL A 6 -11.26 6.48 -11.13
N CYS A 7 -10.58 5.34 -11.00
CA CYS A 7 -9.86 5.03 -9.78
C CYS A 7 -8.69 6.01 -9.60
N ASP A 8 -8.67 6.76 -8.50
CA ASP A 8 -7.62 7.76 -8.22
C ASP A 8 -6.25 7.11 -7.96
N THR A 9 -6.21 5.78 -7.84
CA THR A 9 -5.01 5.01 -7.55
C THR A 9 -4.38 4.38 -8.79
N CYS A 10 -5.18 3.75 -9.68
CA CYS A 10 -4.67 3.06 -10.87
C CYS A 10 -5.09 3.70 -12.20
N GLY A 11 -5.97 4.71 -12.20
CA GLY A 11 -6.45 5.36 -13.41
C GLY A 11 -7.47 4.54 -14.22
N THR A 12 -7.83 3.34 -13.78
CA THR A 12 -8.82 2.49 -14.48
C THR A 12 -10.24 3.05 -14.31
N THR A 13 -11.02 3.05 -15.39
CA THR A 13 -12.45 3.38 -15.36
C THR A 13 -13.20 2.42 -14.44
N THR A 14 -13.99 2.96 -13.53
CA THR A 14 -14.78 2.20 -12.57
C THR A 14 -16.17 2.79 -12.40
N ARG A 15 -17.13 2.00 -11.89
CA ARG A 15 -18.41 2.55 -11.44
C ARG A 15 -18.24 3.08 -10.03
N ARG A 16 -18.64 4.32 -9.79
CA ARG A 16 -18.56 4.93 -8.46
C ARG A 16 -19.23 4.07 -7.40
N SER A 17 -20.41 3.49 -7.70
CA SER A 17 -21.14 2.61 -6.77
C SER A 17 -20.41 1.29 -6.45
N SER A 18 -19.47 0.87 -7.29
CA SER A 18 -18.64 -0.33 -7.09
C SER A 18 -17.30 -0.05 -6.39
N GLY A 19 -16.92 1.23 -6.27
CA GLY A 19 -15.69 1.65 -5.62
C GLY A 19 -15.87 1.98 -4.14
N TYR A 20 -14.84 2.59 -3.57
CA TYR A 20 -14.75 3.00 -2.19
C TYR A 20 -14.30 4.46 -2.12
N HIS A 21 -14.99 5.29 -1.33
CA HIS A 21 -14.53 6.63 -1.01
C HIS A 21 -13.67 6.56 0.25
N LEU A 22 -12.39 6.89 0.11
CA LEU A 22 -11.43 6.91 1.21
C LEU A 22 -10.98 8.33 1.56
N PRO A 23 -10.84 8.66 2.85
CA PRO A 23 -10.06 9.80 3.30
C PRO A 23 -8.60 9.73 2.86
N THR A 24 -7.98 10.88 2.56
CA THR A 24 -6.54 10.97 2.24
C THR A 24 -5.68 10.31 3.32
N LYS A 25 -6.03 10.46 4.61
CA LYS A 25 -5.33 9.79 5.73
C LYS A 25 -5.25 8.27 5.61
N HIS A 26 -6.23 7.59 5.00
CA HIS A 26 -6.17 6.13 4.79
C HIS A 26 -5.31 5.76 3.59
N VAL A 27 -5.25 6.64 2.59
CA VAL A 27 -4.46 6.42 1.37
C VAL A 27 -2.98 6.61 1.65
N VAL A 28 -2.60 7.72 2.26
CA VAL A 28 -1.19 8.11 2.40
C VAL A 28 -0.42 7.32 3.46
N VAL A 29 -1.10 6.60 4.36
CA VAL A 29 -0.44 5.65 5.29
C VAL A 29 -0.25 4.27 4.66
N SER A 30 -0.72 4.05 3.43
CA SER A 30 -0.52 2.79 2.72
C SER A 30 0.82 2.79 1.98
N GLU A 31 1.77 2.02 2.49
CA GLU A 31 3.01 1.73 1.76
C GLU A 31 2.74 1.01 0.42
N ALA A 32 1.71 0.16 0.35
CA ALA A 32 1.34 -0.52 -0.90
C ALA A 32 0.94 0.47 -2.01
N TYR A 33 0.16 1.48 -1.65
CA TYR A 33 -0.16 2.60 -2.54
C TYR A 33 1.11 3.30 -3.01
N TRP A 34 1.99 3.68 -2.08
CA TRP A 34 3.24 4.37 -2.43
C TRP A 34 4.15 3.54 -3.32
N ARG A 35 4.25 2.22 -3.10
CA ARG A 35 5.03 1.33 -3.99
C ARG A 35 4.48 1.35 -5.41
N SER A 36 3.16 1.33 -5.57
CA SER A 36 2.54 1.45 -6.89
C SER A 36 2.79 2.83 -7.49
N PHE A 37 2.60 3.89 -6.71
CA PHE A 37 2.75 5.28 -7.14
C PHE A 37 4.19 5.60 -7.58
N PHE A 38 5.20 5.13 -6.83
CA PHE A 38 6.60 5.37 -7.15
C PHE A 38 7.16 4.49 -8.27
N ARG A 39 6.49 3.40 -8.67
CA ARG A 39 6.95 2.60 -9.83
C ARG A 39 7.11 3.45 -11.10
N THR A 40 6.20 4.41 -11.33
CA THR A 40 6.32 5.34 -12.46
C THR A 40 7.49 6.32 -12.27
N ALA A 41 7.76 6.76 -11.04
CA ALA A 41 8.88 7.65 -10.73
C ALA A 41 10.25 6.96 -10.88
N VAL A 42 10.34 5.64 -10.64
CA VAL A 42 11.61 4.91 -10.72
C VAL A 42 12.18 4.84 -12.12
N GLY A 43 11.34 4.81 -13.17
CA GLY A 43 11.83 4.96 -14.55
C GLY A 43 12.58 6.28 -14.70
N MET A 44 11.96 7.40 -14.29
CA MET A 44 12.56 8.73 -14.39
C MET A 44 13.85 8.86 -13.56
N VAL A 45 13.88 8.34 -12.33
CA VAL A 45 15.08 8.40 -11.47
C VAL A 45 16.26 7.66 -12.13
N ARG A 46 16.00 6.50 -12.74
CA ARG A 46 17.04 5.69 -13.39
C ARG A 46 17.50 6.30 -14.71
N ASP A 47 16.57 6.79 -15.52
CA ASP A 47 16.86 7.31 -16.85
C ASP A 47 17.59 8.67 -16.82
N LEU A 48 17.36 9.46 -15.77
CA LEU A 48 17.89 10.82 -15.63
C LEU A 48 19.10 10.93 -14.68
N ASP A 49 19.59 9.81 -14.15
CA ASP A 49 20.73 9.71 -13.21
C ASP A 49 20.70 10.79 -12.10
N TRP A 50 19.54 10.96 -11.48
CA TRP A 50 19.35 11.99 -10.46
C TRP A 50 20.20 11.70 -9.22
N ASP A 51 20.91 12.73 -8.74
CA ASP A 51 21.60 12.67 -7.46
C ASP A 51 20.62 12.57 -6.26
N GLU A 52 21.17 12.33 -5.07
CA GLU A 52 20.37 12.14 -3.85
C GLU A 52 19.54 13.37 -3.48
N HIS A 53 20.03 14.58 -3.78
CA HIS A 53 19.32 15.82 -3.48
C HIS A 53 18.11 16.00 -4.40
N ALA A 54 18.28 15.76 -5.70
CA ALA A 54 17.21 15.76 -6.68
C ALA A 54 16.14 14.70 -6.37
N GLN A 55 16.57 13.49 -5.99
CA GLN A 55 15.66 12.42 -5.55
C GLN A 55 14.86 12.82 -4.31
N ALA A 56 15.50 13.41 -3.29
CA ALA A 56 14.82 13.90 -2.09
C ALA A 56 13.80 15.02 -2.40
N GLY A 57 14.15 15.94 -3.31
CA GLY A 57 13.24 17.00 -3.76
C GLY A 57 12.03 16.45 -4.52
N VAL A 58 12.21 15.42 -5.35
CA VAL A 58 11.11 14.74 -6.04
C VAL A 58 10.22 13.99 -5.05
N PHE A 59 10.82 13.21 -4.15
CA PHE A 59 10.10 12.53 -3.07
C PHE A 59 9.21 13.51 -2.29
N GLY A 60 9.78 14.64 -1.85
CA GLY A 60 9.07 15.70 -1.11
C GLY A 60 7.88 16.28 -1.90
N ARG A 61 8.06 16.58 -3.19
CA ARG A 61 6.97 17.09 -4.04
C ARG A 61 5.84 16.08 -4.21
N LEU A 62 6.18 14.82 -4.44
CA LEU A 62 5.23 13.73 -4.66
C LEU A 62 4.38 13.45 -3.42
N ILE A 63 4.99 13.43 -2.22
CA ILE A 63 4.23 13.23 -0.99
C ILE A 63 3.30 14.42 -0.70
N ASN A 64 3.78 15.66 -0.91
CA ASN A 64 2.98 16.88 -0.70
C ASN A 64 1.77 16.94 -1.63
N GLN A 65 1.95 16.55 -2.89
CA GLN A 65 0.86 16.50 -3.87
C GLN A 65 -0.26 15.57 -3.39
N SER A 66 0.09 14.36 -2.95
CA SER A 66 -0.90 13.38 -2.48
C SER A 66 -1.54 13.82 -1.15
N ALA A 67 -0.76 14.45 -0.27
CA ALA A 67 -1.24 15.01 1.00
C ALA A 67 -2.29 16.10 0.82
N SER A 68 -2.21 16.86 -0.28
CA SER A 68 -3.04 18.03 -0.54
C SER A 68 -4.45 17.73 -1.05
N SER A 69 -4.79 16.45 -1.26
CA SER A 69 -6.11 16.07 -1.80
C SER A 69 -7.24 16.53 -0.89
N ALA A 70 -8.05 17.46 -1.39
CA ALA A 70 -9.17 18.05 -0.66
C ALA A 70 -10.45 17.20 -0.74
N THR A 71 -10.51 16.23 -1.66
CA THR A 71 -11.68 15.38 -1.93
C THR A 71 -11.40 13.93 -1.53
N PRO A 72 -12.45 13.13 -1.24
CA PRO A 72 -12.27 11.70 -1.03
C PRO A 72 -11.70 11.04 -2.29
N TRP A 73 -10.86 10.03 -2.06
CA TRP A 73 -10.28 9.20 -3.10
C TRP A 73 -11.27 8.10 -3.49
N LEU A 74 -11.60 7.99 -4.76
CA LEU A 74 -12.32 6.86 -5.31
C LEU A 74 -11.34 5.73 -5.65
N VAL A 75 -11.44 4.63 -4.90
CA VAL A 75 -10.60 3.44 -5.06
C VAL A 75 -11.44 2.28 -5.61
N CYS A 76 -10.96 1.60 -6.64
CA CYS A 76 -11.64 0.44 -7.22
C CYS A 76 -11.50 -0.82 -6.32
N GLU A 77 -12.28 -1.87 -6.62
CA GLU A 77 -12.23 -3.12 -5.86
C GLU A 77 -10.84 -3.73 -5.81
N GLU A 78 -10.09 -3.69 -6.91
CA GLU A 78 -8.75 -4.26 -6.96
C GLU A 78 -7.77 -3.51 -6.05
N CYS A 79 -7.61 -2.19 -6.26
CA CYS A 79 -6.72 -1.34 -5.46
C CYS A 79 -7.11 -1.26 -3.98
N SER A 80 -8.36 -1.61 -3.64
CA SER A 80 -8.81 -1.61 -2.24
C SER A 80 -8.02 -2.56 -1.33
N GLU A 81 -7.25 -3.53 -1.85
CA GLU A 81 -6.38 -4.39 -1.01
C GLU A 81 -5.15 -3.67 -0.47
N TRP A 82 -4.87 -2.46 -0.96
CA TRP A 82 -3.72 -1.68 -0.49
C TRP A 82 -4.02 -0.94 0.79
N PHE A 83 -5.29 -0.86 1.21
CA PHE A 83 -5.73 -0.02 2.30
C PHE A 83 -6.46 -0.85 3.36
N VAL A 84 -6.34 -0.45 4.62
CA VAL A 84 -7.07 -1.04 5.75
C VAL A 84 -8.14 -0.04 6.19
N PHE A 85 -9.41 -0.42 6.03
CA PHE A 85 -10.56 0.46 6.29
C PHE A 85 -11.86 -0.35 6.37
N ASP A 86 -12.94 0.26 6.86
CA ASP A 86 -14.29 -0.31 6.78
C ASP A 86 -14.82 -0.23 5.34
N ARG A 87 -14.81 -1.38 4.66
CA ARG A 87 -15.26 -1.54 3.28
C ARG A 87 -16.74 -1.19 3.09
N ALA A 88 -17.60 -1.57 4.03
CA ALA A 88 -19.03 -1.34 3.91
C ALA A 88 -19.35 0.15 4.01
N ALA A 89 -18.77 0.82 5.00
CA ALA A 89 -18.91 2.27 5.17
C ALA A 89 -18.34 3.05 3.97
N ALA A 90 -17.13 2.71 3.51
CA ALA A 90 -16.50 3.39 2.38
C ALA A 90 -17.25 3.19 1.06
N ARG A 91 -17.82 1.99 0.83
CA ARG A 91 -18.66 1.71 -0.34
C ARG A 91 -19.97 2.47 -0.28
N GLU A 92 -20.58 2.59 0.90
CA GLU A 92 -21.82 3.36 1.06
C GLU A 92 -21.57 4.86 0.79
N HIS A 93 -20.44 5.40 1.25
CA HIS A 93 -20.04 6.77 0.90
C HIS A 93 -19.86 6.94 -0.60
N ALA A 94 -19.20 5.99 -1.27
CA ALA A 94 -19.04 6.01 -2.72
C ALA A 94 -20.40 5.96 -3.42
N ARG A 95 -21.31 5.08 -3.01
CA ARG A 95 -22.66 4.93 -3.58
C ARG A 95 -23.51 6.20 -3.42
N ARG A 96 -23.50 6.82 -2.24
CA ARG A 96 -24.20 8.09 -1.96
C ARG A 96 -23.52 9.32 -2.57
N GLY A 97 -22.22 9.22 -2.87
CA GLY A 97 -21.42 10.35 -3.34
C GLY A 97 -21.15 11.36 -2.24
N SER A 98 -21.16 10.87 -1.00
CA SER A 98 -20.86 11.64 0.19
C SER A 98 -19.37 11.60 0.52
N VAL A 99 -18.93 12.56 1.32
CA VAL A 99 -17.55 12.67 1.80
C VAL A 99 -17.45 11.94 3.16
N PRO A 100 -16.59 10.92 3.31
CA PRO A 100 -16.32 10.28 4.59
C PRO A 100 -15.68 11.26 5.59
N GLU A 101 -15.84 10.96 6.89
CA GLU A 101 -15.21 11.74 7.94
C GLU A 101 -13.67 11.65 7.88
N GLY A 102 -13.00 12.78 8.09
CA GLY A 102 -11.55 12.89 8.03
C GLY A 102 -10.97 12.93 6.61
N SER A 103 -11.81 13.08 5.59
CA SER A 103 -11.37 13.51 4.26
C SER A 103 -10.81 14.94 4.29
N GLY A 104 -9.85 15.21 3.41
CA GLY A 104 -9.16 16.49 3.31
C GLY A 104 -7.66 16.33 3.36
N ALA A 105 -6.96 17.47 3.36
CA ALA A 105 -5.53 17.51 3.41
C ALA A 105 -4.97 16.99 4.74
N VAL A 106 -3.79 16.40 4.69
CA VAL A 106 -3.10 15.80 5.84
C VAL A 106 -1.65 16.25 5.89
N ASP A 107 -1.08 16.32 7.09
CA ASP A 107 0.32 16.68 7.27
C ASP A 107 1.25 15.55 6.76
N PRO A 108 2.13 15.83 5.79
CA PRO A 108 3.18 14.91 5.33
C PRO A 108 3.99 14.25 6.43
N ALA A 109 4.26 14.95 7.54
CA ALA A 109 5.07 14.41 8.63
C ALA A 109 4.48 13.13 9.22
N GLY A 110 3.14 13.02 9.27
CA GLY A 110 2.43 11.87 9.84
C GLY A 110 2.53 10.58 9.00
N PHE A 111 2.94 10.68 7.73
CA PHE A 111 3.00 9.52 6.84
C PHE A 111 4.27 9.39 6.00
N ALA A 112 5.20 10.36 6.08
CA ALA A 112 6.48 10.31 5.38
C ALA A 112 7.25 8.98 5.57
N PRO A 113 7.27 8.34 6.75
CA PRO A 113 7.94 7.04 6.92
C PRO A 113 7.36 5.92 6.03
N PHE A 114 6.04 5.87 5.81
CA PHE A 114 5.41 4.87 4.94
C PHE A 114 5.78 5.09 3.48
N ALA A 115 5.80 6.36 3.05
CA ALA A 115 6.27 6.72 1.71
C ALA A 115 7.77 6.41 1.56
N ALA A 116 8.59 6.70 2.56
CA ALA A 116 10.03 6.44 2.53
C ALA A 116 10.37 4.94 2.44
N ALA A 117 9.65 4.09 3.19
CA ALA A 117 9.78 2.64 3.10
C ALA A 117 9.42 2.12 1.70
N ALA A 118 8.36 2.65 1.09
CA ALA A 118 8.02 2.33 -0.29
C ALA A 118 9.07 2.84 -1.29
N TRP A 119 9.57 4.07 -1.11
CA TRP A 119 10.61 4.64 -1.95
C TRP A 119 11.87 3.77 -1.92
N GLU A 120 12.34 3.37 -0.74
CA GLU A 120 13.46 2.45 -0.63
C GLU A 120 13.19 1.12 -1.33
N HIS A 121 11.99 0.56 -1.17
CA HIS A 121 11.66 -0.70 -1.82
C HIS A 121 11.70 -0.62 -3.37
N VAL A 122 11.29 0.49 -3.97
CA VAL A 122 11.22 0.63 -5.44
C VAL A 122 12.53 1.21 -6.02
N VAL A 123 13.14 2.19 -5.35
CA VAL A 123 14.34 2.92 -5.81
C VAL A 123 15.63 2.24 -5.32
N GLY A 124 15.57 1.50 -4.21
CA GLY A 124 16.70 0.80 -3.60
C GLY A 124 17.46 1.59 -2.54
N ARG A 125 17.03 2.83 -2.22
CA ARG A 125 17.67 3.69 -1.21
C ARG A 125 16.64 4.50 -0.42
N TRP A 126 16.94 4.81 0.83
CA TRP A 126 16.08 5.65 1.66
C TRP A 126 16.17 7.13 1.25
N PRO A 127 15.07 7.91 1.24
CA PRO A 127 15.12 9.34 0.95
C PRO A 127 15.95 10.12 1.97
N ALA A 128 16.90 10.94 1.51
CA ALA A 128 17.81 11.69 2.38
C ALA A 128 17.12 12.71 3.32
N ASN A 129 15.89 13.13 2.99
CA ASN A 129 15.11 14.08 3.77
C ASN A 129 14.18 13.42 4.81
N VAL A 130 14.29 12.12 5.04
CA VAL A 130 13.51 11.39 6.05
C VAL A 130 14.46 10.62 6.96
N GLN A 131 14.24 10.66 8.28
CA GLN A 131 15.03 9.86 9.21
C GLN A 131 14.75 8.36 8.99
N GLN A 132 15.79 7.59 8.68
CA GLN A 132 15.67 6.14 8.53
C GLN A 132 15.63 5.46 9.91
N PRO A 133 14.62 4.62 10.19
CA PRO A 133 14.63 3.79 11.38
C PRO A 133 15.63 2.63 11.25
N THR A 134 16.00 2.01 12.36
CA THR A 134 16.84 0.80 12.35
C THR A 134 16.10 -0.37 11.69
N VAL A 135 16.80 -1.10 10.82
CA VAL A 135 16.29 -2.32 10.20
C VAL A 135 16.29 -3.43 11.24
N GLY A 136 15.15 -4.08 11.45
CA GLY A 136 15.01 -5.20 12.39
C GLY A 136 15.02 -6.56 11.69
N ASP A 137 14.41 -6.67 10.51
CA ASP A 137 14.28 -7.94 9.77
C ASP A 137 14.01 -7.68 8.28
N THR A 138 13.69 -8.72 7.51
CA THR A 138 13.25 -8.66 6.11
C THR A 138 12.03 -9.57 5.90
N CYS A 139 11.08 -9.11 5.09
CA CYS A 139 9.88 -9.86 4.75
C CYS A 139 10.21 -11.01 3.80
N ASP A 140 9.86 -12.24 4.18
CA ASP A 140 10.13 -13.43 3.38
C ASP A 140 9.22 -13.52 2.13
N LEU A 141 8.19 -12.69 2.02
CA LEU A 141 7.26 -12.69 0.89
C LEU A 141 7.61 -11.65 -0.19
N CYS A 142 8.22 -10.52 0.20
CA CYS A 142 8.49 -9.43 -0.74
C CYS A 142 9.87 -8.79 -0.60
N ALA A 143 10.75 -9.34 0.23
CA ALA A 143 12.11 -8.85 0.48
C ALA A 143 12.20 -7.38 0.99
N LYS A 144 11.08 -6.78 1.43
CA LYS A 144 11.08 -5.47 2.10
C LYS A 144 11.77 -5.59 3.44
N LYS A 145 12.68 -4.66 3.75
CA LYS A 145 13.19 -4.44 5.10
C LYS A 145 12.04 -4.13 6.06
N ILE A 146 11.99 -4.82 7.18
CA ILE A 146 11.05 -4.58 8.27
C ILE A 146 11.79 -3.75 9.30
N TYR A 147 11.30 -2.54 9.54
CA TYR A 147 11.94 -1.59 10.45
C TYR A 147 11.51 -1.84 11.89
N GLN A 148 12.37 -1.49 12.86
CA GLN A 148 12.02 -1.61 14.28
C GLN A 148 10.75 -0.81 14.59
N GLY A 149 9.80 -1.46 15.27
CA GLY A 149 8.49 -0.89 15.58
C GLY A 149 7.43 -1.07 14.48
N GLU A 150 7.79 -1.55 13.29
CA GLU A 150 6.79 -1.93 12.29
C GLU A 150 6.03 -3.19 12.69
N LEU A 151 4.75 -3.22 12.35
CA LEU A 151 3.96 -4.44 12.46
C LEU A 151 4.44 -5.47 11.44
N ALA A 152 4.66 -6.67 11.93
CA ALA A 152 4.92 -7.86 11.13
C ALA A 152 4.24 -9.05 11.81
N GLY A 153 4.05 -10.12 11.05
CA GLY A 153 3.37 -11.31 11.52
C GLY A 153 3.82 -12.52 10.75
N ARG A 154 3.24 -13.67 11.10
CA ARG A 154 3.73 -14.97 10.64
C ARG A 154 2.68 -15.65 9.78
N ILE A 155 3.15 -16.37 8.77
CA ILE A 155 2.34 -17.30 7.99
C ILE A 155 2.94 -18.69 8.20
N GLY A 156 2.15 -19.59 8.79
CA GLY A 156 2.57 -20.99 8.97
C GLY A 156 2.58 -21.77 7.65
N ALA A 157 3.39 -22.83 7.59
CA ALA A 157 3.52 -23.75 6.45
C ALA A 157 2.17 -24.11 5.80
N GLY A 158 1.27 -24.74 6.57
CA GLY A 158 -0.03 -25.17 6.05
C GLY A 158 -0.96 -24.02 5.63
N THR A 159 -0.82 -22.82 6.22
CA THR A 159 -1.59 -21.64 5.78
C THR A 159 -1.09 -21.14 4.44
N ALA A 160 0.23 -21.08 4.24
CA ALA A 160 0.81 -20.68 2.96
C ALA A 160 0.44 -21.65 1.84
N GLU A 161 0.49 -22.96 2.11
CA GLU A 161 0.06 -24.00 1.17
C GLU A 161 -1.42 -23.84 0.78
N ALA A 162 -2.30 -23.64 1.76
CA ALA A 162 -3.72 -23.41 1.50
C ALA A 162 -3.97 -22.11 0.71
N TYR A 163 -3.21 -21.04 0.99
CA TYR A 163 -3.31 -19.78 0.27
C TYR A 163 -2.79 -19.86 -1.16
N LEU A 164 -1.74 -20.64 -1.43
CA LEU A 164 -1.29 -20.94 -2.78
C LEU A 164 -2.34 -21.74 -3.55
N ALA A 165 -2.87 -22.80 -2.94
CA ALA A 165 -3.88 -23.65 -3.57
C ALA A 165 -5.19 -22.91 -3.90
N SER A 166 -5.53 -21.87 -3.13
CA SER A 166 -6.73 -21.05 -3.32
C SER A 166 -6.50 -19.76 -4.13
N GLY A 167 -5.26 -19.45 -4.51
CA GLY A 167 -4.91 -18.21 -5.21
C GLY A 167 -4.93 -16.94 -4.35
N VAL A 168 -5.09 -17.06 -3.02
CA VAL A 168 -4.95 -15.94 -2.08
C VAL A 168 -3.50 -15.43 -2.07
N LEU A 169 -2.55 -16.37 -2.10
CA LEU A 169 -1.14 -16.10 -2.34
C LEU A 169 -0.84 -16.48 -3.80
N GLU A 170 -0.39 -15.51 -4.60
CA GLU A 170 -0.13 -15.72 -6.04
C GLU A 170 1.21 -16.42 -6.31
N THR A 171 2.20 -16.17 -5.45
CA THR A 171 3.56 -16.68 -5.61
C THR A 171 4.07 -17.26 -4.30
N PRO A 172 4.87 -18.34 -4.33
CA PRO A 172 5.52 -18.86 -3.13
C PRO A 172 6.35 -17.78 -2.42
N PRO A 173 6.54 -17.88 -1.09
CA PRO A 173 7.51 -17.05 -0.38
C PRO A 173 8.90 -17.12 -1.02
N LEU A 174 9.64 -16.02 -0.95
CA LEU A 174 10.96 -15.86 -1.59
C LEU A 174 12.08 -16.61 -0.87
N SER A 175 11.81 -17.11 0.33
CA SER A 175 12.78 -17.79 1.20
C SER A 175 12.17 -19.08 1.75
N PRO A 176 13.00 -20.09 2.09
CA PRO A 176 12.51 -21.25 2.83
C PRO A 176 11.91 -20.84 4.20
N PRO A 177 11.01 -21.64 4.77
CA PRO A 177 10.43 -21.35 6.08
C PRO A 177 11.52 -21.30 7.15
N ARG A 178 11.38 -20.35 8.08
CA ARG A 178 12.34 -20.13 9.17
C ARG A 178 12.25 -21.30 10.18
N PRO A 179 13.33 -22.08 10.39
CA PRO A 179 13.29 -23.33 11.17
C PRO A 179 12.91 -23.14 12.64
N ASP A 180 13.35 -22.03 13.24
CA ASP A 180 13.11 -21.63 14.62
C ASP A 180 11.68 -21.11 14.86
N GLN A 181 10.94 -20.88 13.77
CA GLN A 181 9.79 -19.99 13.74
C GLN A 181 8.56 -20.56 13.03
N GLN A 182 8.68 -21.81 12.53
CA GLN A 182 7.61 -22.62 11.94
C GLN A 182 6.81 -21.92 10.82
N GLY A 183 7.47 -21.13 9.98
CA GLY A 183 6.81 -20.44 8.88
C GLY A 183 7.62 -19.28 8.32
N TRP A 184 6.91 -18.31 7.74
CA TRP A 184 7.51 -17.12 7.13
C TRP A 184 7.12 -15.87 7.91
N LEU A 185 8.07 -14.95 8.02
CA LEU A 185 7.84 -13.60 8.47
C LEU A 185 7.32 -12.76 7.31
N ALA A 186 6.16 -12.14 7.51
CA ALA A 186 5.52 -11.26 6.54
C ALA A 186 5.40 -9.85 7.12
N CYS A 187 5.80 -8.84 6.34
CA CYS A 187 5.54 -7.45 6.70
C CYS A 187 4.04 -7.15 6.68
N TRP A 188 3.63 -6.08 7.39
CA TRP A 188 2.24 -5.64 7.43
C TRP A 188 1.60 -5.46 6.05
N VAL A 189 2.36 -4.99 5.05
CA VAL A 189 1.88 -4.83 3.67
C VAL A 189 1.44 -6.17 3.06
N CYS A 190 2.28 -7.20 3.17
CA CYS A 190 1.95 -8.54 2.67
C CYS A 190 0.77 -9.15 3.44
N LEU A 191 0.75 -9.01 4.77
CA LEU A 191 -0.32 -9.56 5.60
C LEU A 191 -1.67 -8.91 5.31
N SER A 192 -1.73 -7.58 5.22
CA SER A 192 -2.97 -6.83 4.95
C SER A 192 -3.58 -7.22 3.59
N ARG A 193 -2.71 -7.39 2.57
CA ARG A 193 -3.15 -7.84 1.24
C ARG A 193 -3.67 -9.27 1.28
N LEU A 194 -2.95 -10.18 1.94
CA LEU A 194 -3.38 -11.58 2.09
C LEU A 194 -4.71 -11.69 2.83
N GLN A 195 -4.89 -10.93 3.92
CA GLN A 195 -6.14 -10.89 4.66
C GLN A 195 -7.29 -10.40 3.76
N THR A 196 -7.10 -9.28 3.05
CA THR A 196 -8.11 -8.78 2.12
C THR A 196 -8.50 -9.82 1.08
N ARG A 197 -7.51 -10.49 0.47
CA ARG A 197 -7.75 -11.50 -0.56
C ARG A 197 -8.47 -12.72 0.00
N ALA A 198 -8.10 -13.16 1.20
CA ALA A 198 -8.78 -14.24 1.90
C ALA A 198 -10.24 -13.89 2.24
N GLU A 199 -10.52 -12.67 2.68
CA GLU A 199 -11.88 -12.17 2.93
C GLU A 199 -12.72 -12.18 1.65
N ARG A 200 -12.18 -11.67 0.54
CA ARG A 200 -12.85 -11.72 -0.77
C ARG A 200 -13.15 -13.14 -1.22
N ALA A 201 -12.18 -14.06 -1.07
CA ALA A 201 -12.36 -15.47 -1.42
C ALA A 201 -13.41 -16.20 -0.56
N ARG A 202 -13.69 -15.69 0.65
CA ARG A 202 -14.75 -16.20 1.54
C ARG A 202 -16.12 -15.58 1.23
N GLY A 203 -16.16 -14.28 0.94
CA GLY A 203 -17.40 -13.53 0.65
C GLY A 203 -17.93 -13.70 -0.78
N GLY A 204 -17.18 -14.34 -1.67
CA GLY A 204 -17.62 -14.76 -3.00
C GLY A 204 -18.34 -16.12 -3.04
N ARG A 205 -18.78 -16.65 -1.89
CA ARG A 205 -19.61 -17.87 -1.77
C ARG A 205 -21.01 -17.51 -1.33
#